data_AF-E1I9U7-F1
#
_entry.id   AF-E1I9U7-F1
#
_cell.length_a   1.000
_cell.length_b   1.000
_cell.length_c   1.000
_cell.angle_alpha   90.00
_cell.angle_beta   90.00
_cell.angle_gamma   90.00
#
_symmetry.space_group_name_H-M   'P 1'
#
loop_
_entity.id
_entity.type
_entity.pdbx_description
1 polymer ?
#
loop_
_entity_poly.entity_id
_entity_poly.type
_entity_poly.pdbx_seq_one_letter_code
_entity_poly.pdbx_strand_id
1 'polypeptide(L)'
;MTNNQNEGFDFTDPVGTWRTIRDANLDAWAKGMATMVNTETFSKALGIQLDTMLAASAPMQKAMNQYMEAYLKQANLPSRAEVVSLAQRMTNIEMRLDDMDARLDDILAALRALTTPAPAAEAAEDVSVAEASPESDSATKPAARRTRRTTSE
;
A
#
# COMPACT_ATOMS: atom_id res chain seq x y z
N MET A 1 -43.09 11.28 54.34
CA MET A 1 -44.46 10.80 54.09
C MET A 1 -44.60 10.61 52.59
N THR A 2 -45.05 9.42 52.23
CA THR A 2 -45.29 8.88 50.90
C THR A 2 -46.14 9.73 49.98
N ASN A 3 -46.03 9.39 48.68
CA ASN A 3 -47.07 9.29 47.66
C ASN A 3 -46.90 10.35 46.55
N ASN A 4 -46.17 10.06 45.48
CA ASN A 4 -46.58 9.29 44.29
C ASN A 4 -47.97 9.68 43.75
N GLN A 5 -47.99 9.96 42.44
CA GLN A 5 -49.12 10.03 41.52
C GLN A 5 -49.83 11.40 41.38
N ASN A 6 -49.36 12.15 40.39
CA ASN A 6 -50.26 12.72 39.38
C ASN A 6 -49.51 12.83 38.04
N GLU A 7 -49.13 11.68 37.47
CA GLU A 7 -48.69 11.58 36.07
C GLU A 7 -49.90 11.48 35.11
N GLY A 8 -51.00 12.16 35.43
CA GLY A 8 -52.25 12.17 34.68
C GLY A 8 -52.79 13.59 34.58
N PHE A 9 -53.27 13.93 33.37
CA PHE A 9 -53.78 15.24 32.94
C PHE A 9 -54.26 16.16 34.09
N ASP A 10 -53.54 17.25 34.32
CA ASP A 10 -53.94 18.28 35.29
C ASP A 10 -54.93 19.24 34.62
N PHE A 11 -56.21 19.13 34.98
CA PHE A 11 -57.30 19.96 34.46
C PHE A 11 -57.15 21.45 34.82
N THR A 12 -56.29 21.80 35.78
CA THR A 12 -56.09 23.17 36.25
C THR A 12 -54.87 23.86 35.65
N ASP A 13 -53.98 23.13 34.98
CA ASP A 13 -52.85 23.68 34.21
C ASP A 13 -52.68 22.97 32.83
N PRO A 14 -53.44 23.39 31.82
CA PRO A 14 -53.35 22.82 30.47
C PRO A 14 -52.01 23.14 29.77
N VAL A 15 -51.36 24.25 30.15
CA VAL A 15 -50.07 24.66 29.57
C VAL A 15 -48.94 23.81 30.13
N GLY A 16 -48.98 23.50 31.43
CA GLY A 16 -48.09 22.55 32.08
C GLY A 16 -48.19 21.16 31.48
N THR A 17 -49.41 20.67 31.26
CA THR A 17 -49.63 19.37 30.60
C THR A 17 -49.09 19.33 29.16
N TRP A 18 -49.35 20.37 28.35
CA TRP A 18 -48.79 20.48 26.99
C TRP A 18 -47.25 20.53 27.00
N ARG A 19 -46.67 21.29 27.92
CA ARG A 19 -45.23 21.42 28.09
C ARG A 19 -44.59 20.08 28.41
N THR A 20 -45.21 19.27 29.28
CA THR A 20 -44.74 17.92 29.61
C THR A 20 -44.80 16.98 28.40
N ILE A 21 -45.87 17.02 27.62
CA ILE A 21 -46.01 16.22 26.39
C ILE A 21 -44.93 16.60 25.37
N ARG A 22 -44.70 17.90 25.17
CA ARG A 22 -43.65 18.42 24.29
C ARG A 22 -42.26 18.00 24.77
N ASP A 23 -41.98 18.15 26.07
CA ASP A 23 -40.67 17.84 26.64
C ASP A 23 -40.41 16.31 26.55
N ALA A 24 -41.42 15.47 26.79
CA ALA A 24 -41.33 14.03 26.59
C ALA A 24 -41.13 13.65 25.11
N ASN A 25 -41.79 14.36 24.18
CA ASN A 25 -41.59 14.17 22.76
C ASN A 25 -40.15 14.53 22.36
N LEU A 26 -39.67 15.72 22.73
CA LEU A 26 -38.31 16.17 22.44
C LEU A 26 -37.25 15.24 23.04
N ASP A 27 -37.46 14.73 24.25
CA ASP A 27 -36.57 13.76 24.88
C ASP A 27 -36.53 12.43 24.10
N ALA A 28 -37.68 11.93 23.63
CA ALA A 28 -37.74 10.74 22.77
C ALA A 28 -37.03 10.95 21.43
N TRP A 29 -37.22 12.11 20.78
CA TRP A 29 -36.53 12.48 19.54
C TRP A 29 -35.03 12.64 19.76
N ALA A 30 -34.61 13.29 20.84
CA ALA A 30 -33.20 13.48 21.19
C ALA A 30 -32.51 12.15 21.46
N LYS A 31 -33.14 11.24 22.22
CA LYS A 31 -32.63 9.88 22.46
C LYS A 31 -32.58 9.06 21.17
N GLY A 32 -33.57 9.21 20.30
CA GLY A 32 -33.58 8.59 18.97
C GLY A 32 -32.41 9.04 18.10
N MET A 33 -32.17 10.36 18.02
CA MET A 33 -31.03 10.92 17.29
C MET A 33 -29.68 10.53 17.93
N ALA A 34 -29.58 10.56 19.26
CA ALA A 34 -28.36 10.17 19.96
C ALA A 34 -28.01 8.70 19.66
N THR A 35 -29.02 7.83 19.67
CA THR A 35 -28.84 6.41 19.30
C THR A 35 -28.43 6.28 17.83
N MET A 36 -29.10 7.02 16.92
CA MET A 36 -28.80 7.04 15.50
C MET A 36 -27.36 7.47 15.20
N VAL A 37 -26.90 8.59 15.78
CA VAL A 37 -25.53 9.10 15.59
C VAL A 37 -24.49 8.16 16.21
N ASN A 38 -24.84 7.48 17.30
CA ASN A 38 -23.97 6.50 17.93
C ASN A 38 -23.96 5.14 17.20
N THR A 39 -24.76 4.96 16.14
CA THR A 39 -24.68 3.74 15.32
C THR A 39 -23.49 3.78 14.37
N GLU A 40 -22.82 2.64 14.23
CA GLU A 40 -21.72 2.49 13.27
C GLU A 40 -22.17 2.72 11.82
N THR A 41 -23.44 2.46 11.52
CA THR A 41 -24.06 2.73 10.22
C THR A 41 -24.13 4.22 9.88
N PHE A 42 -24.38 5.09 10.86
CA PHE A 42 -24.34 6.54 10.65
C PHE A 42 -22.92 7.02 10.36
N SER A 43 -21.94 6.56 11.14
CA SER A 43 -20.52 6.88 10.92
C SER A 43 -20.03 6.41 9.54
N LYS A 44 -20.42 5.20 9.11
CA LYS A 44 -20.11 4.68 7.77
C LYS A 44 -20.80 5.47 6.66
N ALA A 45 -22.07 5.80 6.83
CA ALA A 45 -22.82 6.61 5.86
C ALA A 45 -22.21 8.02 5.72
N LEU A 46 -21.84 8.64 6.83
CA LEU A 46 -21.17 9.93 6.84
C LEU A 46 -19.78 9.84 6.18
N GLY A 47 -19.01 8.79 6.45
CA GLY A 47 -17.73 8.54 5.78
C GLY A 47 -17.87 8.42 4.26
N ILE A 48 -18.82 7.61 3.78
CA ILE A 48 -19.11 7.46 2.35
C ILE A 48 -19.57 8.79 1.73
N GLN A 49 -20.38 9.58 2.44
CA GLN A 49 -20.83 10.89 1.98
C GLN A 49 -19.68 11.88 1.84
N LEU A 50 -18.78 11.93 2.82
CA LEU A 50 -17.57 12.76 2.77
C LEU A 50 -16.65 12.32 1.64
N ASP A 51 -16.38 11.02 1.50
CA ASP A 51 -15.58 10.47 0.41
C ASP A 51 -16.21 10.77 -0.95
N THR A 52 -17.54 10.71 -1.05
CA THR A 52 -18.28 11.06 -2.28
C THR A 52 -18.16 12.54 -2.61
N MET A 53 -18.28 13.43 -1.62
CA MET A 53 -18.06 14.87 -1.84
C MET A 53 -16.61 15.18 -2.23
N LEU A 54 -15.65 14.54 -1.57
CA LEU A 54 -14.23 14.71 -1.88
C LEU A 54 -13.92 14.19 -3.29
N ALA A 55 -14.43 13.01 -3.66
CA ALA A 55 -14.31 12.45 -5.01
C ALA A 55 -14.99 13.33 -6.06
N ALA A 56 -16.16 13.89 -5.75
CA ALA A 56 -16.85 14.85 -6.63
C ALA A 56 -16.07 16.16 -6.81
N SER A 57 -15.21 16.53 -5.85
CA SER A 57 -14.31 17.69 -5.95
C SER A 57 -12.99 17.40 -6.69
N ALA A 58 -12.63 16.13 -6.89
CA ALA A 58 -11.40 15.74 -7.58
C ALA A 58 -11.29 16.32 -9.02
N PRO A 59 -12.35 16.37 -9.84
CA PRO A 59 -12.31 17.06 -11.13
C PRO A 59 -12.00 18.55 -11.03
N MET A 60 -12.51 19.23 -9.97
CA MET A 60 -12.23 20.65 -9.73
C MET A 60 -10.76 20.85 -9.34
N GLN A 61 -10.21 20.00 -8.48
CA GLN A 61 -8.78 20.01 -8.16
C GLN A 61 -7.92 19.78 -9.41
N LYS A 62 -8.32 18.86 -10.28
CA LYS A 62 -7.64 18.60 -11.56
C LYS A 62 -7.68 19.82 -12.48
N ALA A 63 -8.81 20.49 -12.61
CA ALA A 63 -8.94 21.71 -13.40
C ALA A 63 -8.06 22.84 -12.85
N MET A 64 -8.01 23.00 -11.52
CA MET A 64 -7.12 23.96 -10.86
C MET A 64 -5.64 23.66 -11.17
N ASN A 65 -5.23 22.40 -11.08
CA ASN A 65 -3.86 21.99 -11.41
C ASN A 65 -3.52 22.29 -12.88
N GLN A 66 -4.43 22.01 -13.81
CA GLN A 66 -4.25 22.32 -15.23
C GLN A 66 -4.13 23.82 -15.49
N TYR A 67 -4.94 24.63 -14.81
CA TYR A 67 -4.82 26.09 -14.88
C TYR A 67 -3.47 26.57 -14.36
N MET A 68 -3.03 26.04 -13.21
CA MET A 68 -1.73 26.38 -12.62
C MET A 68 -0.57 25.95 -13.53
N GLU A 69 -0.65 24.78 -14.17
CA GLU A 69 0.33 24.36 -15.18
C GLU A 69 0.39 25.32 -16.37
N ALA A 70 -0.75 25.77 -16.89
CA ALA A 70 -0.80 26.73 -17.98
C ALA A 70 -0.20 28.09 -17.57
N TYR A 71 -0.50 28.55 -16.35
CA TYR A 71 0.09 29.77 -15.79
C TYR A 71 1.61 29.66 -15.63
N LEU A 72 2.09 28.55 -15.04
CA LEU A 72 3.53 28.31 -14.88
C LEU A 72 4.25 28.25 -16.22
N LYS A 73 3.65 27.60 -17.23
CA LYS A 73 4.16 27.59 -18.60
C LYS A 73 4.29 28.99 -19.19
N GLN A 74 3.29 29.85 -18.98
CA GLN A 74 3.35 31.25 -19.42
C GLN A 74 4.44 32.04 -18.68
N ALA A 75 4.70 31.73 -17.42
CA ALA A 75 5.78 32.31 -16.63
C ALA A 75 7.16 31.70 -16.93
N ASN A 76 7.28 30.78 -17.91
CA ASN A 76 8.48 29.98 -18.18
C ASN A 76 8.99 29.20 -16.94
N LEU A 77 8.09 28.82 -16.05
CA LEU A 77 8.40 28.02 -14.86
C LEU A 77 7.96 26.56 -15.08
N PRO A 78 8.79 25.58 -14.69
CA PRO A 78 8.42 24.18 -14.81
C PRO A 78 7.32 23.82 -13.82
N SER A 79 6.36 23.03 -14.28
CA SER A 79 5.34 22.47 -13.41
C SER A 79 5.89 21.34 -12.54
N ARG A 80 5.23 21.06 -11.41
CA ARG A 80 5.57 19.91 -10.56
C ARG A 80 5.54 18.59 -11.33
N ALA A 81 4.58 18.42 -12.24
CA ALA A 81 4.44 17.20 -13.05
C ALA A 81 5.65 17.02 -13.99
N GLU A 82 6.12 18.09 -14.62
CA GLU A 82 7.31 18.06 -15.48
C GLU A 82 8.58 17.73 -14.69
N VAL A 83 8.75 18.31 -13.49
CA VAL A 83 9.89 18.00 -12.60
C VAL A 83 9.91 16.53 -12.20
N VAL A 84 8.76 15.97 -11.81
CA VAL A 84 8.65 14.55 -11.44
C VAL A 84 8.91 13.64 -12.64
N SER A 85 8.36 13.98 -13.80
CA SER A 85 8.61 13.24 -15.05
C SER A 85 10.09 13.23 -15.43
N LEU A 86 10.77 14.38 -15.29
CA LEU A 86 12.21 14.48 -15.52
C LEU A 86 12.99 13.62 -14.52
N ALA A 87 12.67 13.69 -13.23
CA ALA A 87 13.31 12.89 -12.20
C ALA A 87 13.16 11.39 -12.49
N GLN A 88 11.96 10.93 -12.85
CA GLN A 88 11.73 9.53 -13.20
C GLN A 88 12.54 9.08 -14.42
N ARG A 89 12.68 9.95 -15.44
CA ARG A 89 13.53 9.67 -16.60
C ARG A 89 15.00 9.62 -16.23
N MET A 90 15.47 10.50 -15.34
CA MET A 90 16.85 10.47 -14.84
C MET A 90 17.14 9.18 -14.07
N THR A 91 16.24 8.74 -13.19
CA THR A 91 16.36 7.44 -12.51
C THR A 91 16.37 6.27 -13.49
N ASN A 92 15.57 6.31 -14.56
CA ASN A 92 15.61 5.27 -15.59
C ASN A 92 16.95 5.24 -16.32
N ILE A 93 17.50 6.42 -16.66
CA ILE A 93 18.80 6.54 -17.31
C ILE A 93 19.91 6.01 -16.38
N GLU A 94 19.86 6.32 -15.10
CA GLU A 94 20.80 5.82 -14.08
C GLU A 94 20.80 4.28 -14.03
N MET A 95 19.63 3.64 -13.91
CA MET A 95 19.55 2.17 -13.93
C MET A 95 20.09 1.57 -15.23
N ARG A 96 19.80 2.19 -16.38
CA ARG A 96 20.32 1.70 -17.66
C ARG A 96 21.82 1.90 -17.80
N LEU A 97 22.37 2.92 -17.14
CA LEU A 97 23.81 3.16 -17.09
C LEU A 97 24.50 2.11 -16.21
N ASP A 98 23.95 1.83 -15.02
CA ASP A 98 24.44 0.76 -14.14
C ASP A 98 24.45 -0.60 -14.85
N ASP A 99 23.37 -0.92 -15.60
CA ASP A 99 23.29 -2.13 -16.41
C ASP A 99 24.36 -2.18 -17.52
N MET A 100 24.70 -1.02 -18.11
CA MET A 100 25.75 -0.93 -19.13
C MET A 100 27.13 -1.10 -18.51
N ASP A 101 27.39 -0.49 -17.35
CA ASP A 101 28.64 -0.61 -16.63
C ASP A 101 28.91 -2.08 -16.23
N ALA A 102 27.90 -2.78 -15.70
CA ALA A 102 28.01 -4.21 -15.39
C ALA A 102 28.36 -5.06 -16.64
N ARG A 103 27.71 -4.80 -17.78
CA ARG A 103 28.01 -5.50 -19.04
C ARG A 103 29.40 -5.19 -19.57
N LEU A 104 29.90 -3.97 -19.39
CA LEU A 104 31.26 -3.60 -19.78
C LEU A 104 32.29 -4.33 -18.92
N ASP A 105 32.05 -4.43 -17.61
CA ASP A 105 32.90 -5.20 -16.70
C ASP A 105 32.94 -6.69 -17.08
N ASP A 106 31.80 -7.28 -17.43
CA ASP A 106 31.73 -8.67 -17.94
C ASP A 106 32.55 -8.85 -19.22
N ILE A 107 32.44 -7.91 -20.17
CA ILE A 107 33.22 -7.93 -21.42
C ILE A 107 34.72 -7.80 -21.13
N LEU A 108 35.12 -6.90 -20.24
CA LEU A 108 36.51 -6.71 -19.85
C LEU A 108 37.08 -7.96 -19.16
N ALA A 109 36.28 -8.60 -18.30
CA ALA A 109 36.64 -9.86 -17.66
C ALA A 109 36.83 -10.99 -18.68
N ALA A 110 35.90 -11.12 -19.64
CA ALA A 110 36.01 -12.09 -20.72
C ALA A 110 37.25 -11.83 -21.61
N LEU A 111 37.53 -10.57 -21.94
CA LEU A 111 38.69 -10.19 -22.74
C LEU A 111 40.00 -10.53 -22.01
N ARG A 112 40.09 -10.26 -20.70
CA ARG A 112 41.23 -10.65 -19.87
C ARG A 112 41.41 -12.17 -19.80
N ALA A 113 40.32 -12.92 -19.72
CA ALA A 113 40.39 -14.39 -19.73
C ALA A 113 40.95 -14.94 -21.06
N LEU A 114 40.70 -14.25 -22.18
CA LEU A 114 41.26 -14.61 -23.48
C LEU A 114 42.74 -14.24 -23.64
N THR A 115 43.21 -13.17 -22.98
CA THR A 115 44.60 -12.70 -23.08
C THR A 115 45.51 -13.23 -21.99
N THR A 116 44.95 -13.79 -20.91
CA THR A 116 45.73 -14.46 -19.87
C THR A 116 46.09 -15.85 -20.40
N PRO A 117 47.37 -16.17 -20.62
CA PRO A 117 47.74 -17.54 -20.92
C PRO A 117 47.31 -18.38 -19.72
N ALA A 118 46.57 -19.46 -19.98
CA ALA A 118 46.22 -20.44 -18.97
C ALA A 118 47.48 -20.70 -18.12
N PRO A 119 47.39 -20.72 -16.78
CA PRO A 119 48.53 -21.15 -15.99
C PRO A 119 48.89 -22.51 -16.54
N ALA A 120 50.08 -22.58 -17.14
CA ALA A 120 50.67 -23.82 -17.53
C ALA A 120 50.51 -24.74 -16.33
N ALA A 121 50.05 -25.95 -16.61
CA ALA A 121 50.03 -27.04 -15.68
C ALA A 121 51.45 -27.26 -15.12
N GLU A 122 51.86 -26.44 -14.15
CA GLU A 122 52.85 -26.76 -13.13
C GLU A 122 52.14 -27.60 -12.07
N ALA A 123 51.77 -28.80 -12.50
CA ALA A 123 51.84 -30.01 -11.70
C ALA A 123 52.57 -30.98 -12.63
N ALA A 124 53.86 -30.75 -12.87
CA ALA A 124 54.92 -31.38 -12.08
C ALA A 124 54.55 -32.84 -11.82
N GLU A 125 55.07 -33.67 -12.70
CA GLU A 125 55.27 -35.11 -12.52
C GLU A 125 55.56 -35.44 -11.05
N ASP A 126 54.61 -36.08 -10.39
CA ASP A 126 54.90 -37.00 -9.29
C ASP A 126 54.56 -38.40 -9.79
N VAL A 127 55.50 -38.98 -10.55
CA VAL A 127 55.52 -40.42 -10.80
C VAL A 127 56.23 -41.05 -9.60
N SER A 128 55.44 -41.43 -8.58
CA SER A 128 55.84 -42.39 -7.55
C SER A 128 54.91 -43.60 -7.57
N VAL A 129 55.39 -44.61 -8.30
CA VAL A 129 55.18 -46.07 -8.18
C VAL A 129 54.12 -46.59 -7.18
N ALA A 130 53.15 -47.31 -7.75
CA ALA A 130 52.45 -48.54 -7.33
C ALA A 130 51.87 -48.69 -5.90
N GLU A 131 50.56 -48.94 -5.81
CA GLU A 131 49.98 -50.22 -5.35
C GLU A 131 48.47 -50.30 -5.68
N ALA A 132 47.90 -51.50 -5.62
CA ALA A 132 46.73 -51.96 -6.35
C ALA A 132 45.35 -51.86 -5.63
N SER A 133 44.29 -51.87 -6.45
CA SER A 133 42.97 -52.51 -6.25
C SER A 133 41.85 -51.80 -5.45
N PRO A 134 40.56 -52.16 -5.69
CA PRO A 134 39.47 -51.22 -6.05
C PRO A 134 38.30 -51.16 -5.03
N GLU A 135 37.17 -50.54 -5.46
CA GLU A 135 35.85 -50.34 -4.79
C GLU A 135 35.66 -48.92 -4.22
N SER A 136 34.51 -48.22 -4.30
CA SER A 136 33.14 -48.53 -4.73
C SER A 136 32.34 -47.23 -4.98
N ASP A 137 31.51 -47.27 -6.02
CA ASP A 137 30.13 -46.80 -6.16
C ASP A 137 29.47 -45.85 -5.11
N SER A 138 28.79 -44.81 -5.64
CA SER A 138 27.50 -44.19 -5.23
C SER A 138 27.51 -42.66 -5.42
N ALA A 139 26.95 -42.14 -6.51
CA ALA A 139 25.52 -41.93 -6.78
C ALA A 139 24.87 -40.80 -5.95
N THR A 140 24.91 -39.62 -6.57
CA THR A 140 23.86 -38.59 -6.68
C THR A 140 22.50 -38.93 -6.04
N LYS A 141 21.98 -38.03 -5.18
CA LYS A 141 20.56 -37.99 -4.83
C LYS A 141 20.05 -36.56 -4.61
N PRO A 142 19.09 -36.07 -5.43
CA PRO A 142 18.25 -34.93 -5.09
C PRO A 142 16.83 -35.41 -4.76
N ALA A 143 16.24 -34.91 -3.67
CA ALA A 143 14.82 -35.10 -3.31
C ALA A 143 14.50 -34.12 -2.16
N ALA A 144 13.37 -33.41 -2.06
CA ALA A 144 12.17 -33.38 -2.86
C ALA A 144 11.42 -32.06 -2.59
N ARG A 145 10.87 -31.49 -3.66
CA ARG A 145 9.85 -30.45 -3.66
C ARG A 145 8.53 -31.04 -3.16
N ARG A 146 7.97 -30.55 -2.05
CA ARG A 146 6.60 -30.88 -1.60
C ARG A 146 5.68 -29.68 -1.75
N THR A 147 4.75 -29.82 -2.67
CA THR A 147 3.69 -28.89 -3.04
C THR A 147 2.54 -28.92 -2.01
N ARG A 148 2.16 -27.71 -1.58
CA ARG A 148 0.80 -27.16 -1.38
C ARG A 148 -0.30 -28.09 -0.83
N ARG A 149 -0.68 -27.86 0.44
CA ARG A 149 -1.94 -28.32 1.05
C ARG A 149 -3.04 -27.27 0.79
N THR A 150 -4.11 -27.68 0.14
CA THR A 150 -5.40 -26.97 0.05
C THR A 150 -6.31 -27.48 1.16
N THR A 151 -6.96 -26.59 1.90
CA THR A 151 -8.14 -26.91 2.70
C THR A 151 -9.14 -25.78 2.53
N SER A 152 -10.26 -26.14 1.92
CA SER A 152 -11.54 -25.42 1.96
C SER A 152 -12.33 -25.96 3.14
N GLU A 153 -12.92 -25.08 3.93
CA GLU A 153 -14.28 -25.14 4.49
C GLU A 153 -14.59 -23.79 5.17
#